data_AF-A0A522TSH1-F1
#
_entry.id   AF-A0A522TSH1-F1
#
_cell.length_a   1.000
_cell.length_b   1.000
_cell.length_c   1.000
_cell.angle_alpha   90.00
_cell.angle_beta   90.00
_cell.angle_gamma   90.00
#
_symmetry.space_group_name_H-M   'P 1'
#
loop_
_entity.id
_entity.type
_entity.pdbx_description
1 polymer ?
#
loop_
_entity_poly.entity_id
_entity_poly.type
_entity_poly.pdbx_seq_one_letter_code
_entity_poly.pdbx_strand_id
1 'polypeptide(L)' 'SIIVPCHRVLGSNGSLTGYAGGLENKARLLAMEGTLLV' A
#
# COMPACT_ATOMS: atom_id res chain seq x y z
N SER A 1 4.84 -3.42 6.89
CA SER A 1 6.11 -4.18 6.88
C SER A 1 6.89 -3.71 5.68
N ILE A 2 8.19 -3.43 5.84
CA ILE A 2 9.03 -2.88 4.74
C ILE A 2 9.89 -3.99 4.12
N ILE A 3 10.38 -4.93 4.94
CA ILE A 3 11.15 -6.09 4.45
C ILE A 3 10.27 -7.04 3.63
N VAL A 4 9.04 -7.29 4.09
CA VAL A 4 8.01 -7.96 3.28
C VAL A 4 7.09 -6.87 2.73
N PRO A 5 7.02 -6.66 1.40
CA PRO A 5 6.31 -5.53 0.78
C PRO A 5 4.78 -5.78 0.73
N CYS A 6 4.18 -6.12 1.87
CA CYS A 6 2.74 -6.40 1.95
C CYS A 6 1.87 -5.17 1.65
N HIS A 7 2.42 -3.96 1.75
CA HIS A 7 1.75 -2.74 1.31
C HIS A 7 1.56 -2.65 -0.21
N ARG A 8 2.27 -3.46 -1.00
CA ARG A 8 2.11 -3.53 -2.47
C ARG A 8 0.99 -4.46 -2.93
N VAL A 9 0.41 -5.26 -2.04
CA VAL A 9 -0.70 -6.15 -2.38
C VAL A 9 -1.99 -5.33 -2.43
N LEU A 10 -2.68 -5.29 -3.58
CA LEU A 10 -3.95 -4.58 -3.76
C LEU A 10 -5.12 -5.56 -3.86
N GLY A 11 -6.35 -5.06 -3.70
CA GLY A 11 -7.54 -5.83 -4.06
C GLY A 11 -7.56 -6.15 -5.56
N SER A 12 -8.32 -7.18 -5.96
CA SER A 12 -8.40 -7.60 -7.37
C SER A 12 -8.92 -6.50 -8.31
N ASN A 13 -9.62 -5.50 -7.78
CA ASN A 13 -10.09 -4.30 -8.48
C ASN A 13 -9.11 -3.12 -8.40
N GLY A 14 -7.89 -3.33 -7.91
CA GLY A 14 -6.89 -2.27 -7.70
C GLY A 14 -7.10 -1.42 -6.45
N SER A 15 -8.12 -1.70 -5.64
CA SER A 15 -8.39 -0.89 -4.44
C SER A 15 -7.36 -1.12 -3.32
N LEU A 16 -7.15 -0.06 -2.54
CA LEU A 16 -6.28 -0.09 -1.38
C LEU A 16 -7.03 -0.72 -0.19
N THR A 17 -6.89 -2.04 -0.03
CA THR A 17 -7.55 -2.80 1.04
C THR A 17 -6.54 -3.53 1.90
N GLY A 18 -6.87 -3.81 3.16
CA GLY A 18 -6.10 -4.71 4.03
C GLY A 18 -4.67 -4.24 4.31
N TYR A 19 -4.44 -3.79 5.54
CA TYR A 19 -3.09 -3.54 6.05
C TYR A 19 -3.09 -3.51 7.57
N ALA A 20 -2.24 -4.31 8.21
CA ALA A 20 -2.15 -4.33 9.67
C ALA A 20 -1.77 -2.96 10.26
N GLY A 21 -1.00 -2.16 9.53
CA GLY A 21 -0.62 -0.80 9.94
C GLY A 21 -1.62 0.30 9.55
N GLY A 22 -2.80 -0.04 9.03
CA GLY A 22 -3.80 0.92 8.56
C GLY A 22 -3.59 1.42 7.12
N LEU A 23 -4.69 1.75 6.43
CA LEU A 23 -4.66 2.10 5.01
C LEU A 23 -3.88 3.39 4.71
N GLU A 24 -3.86 4.35 5.64
CA GLU A 24 -3.08 5.58 5.48
C GLU A 24 -1.58 5.28 5.37
N ASN A 25 -1.03 4.45 6.27
CA ASN A 25 0.37 4.06 6.21
C ASN A 25 0.70 3.27 4.95
N LYS A 26 -0.24 2.43 4.47
CA LYS A 26 -0.09 1.73 3.19
C LYS A 26 0.01 2.72 2.02
N ALA A 27 -0.87 3.72 1.97
CA ALA A 27 -0.87 4.76 0.94
C ALA A 27 0.42 5.60 0.99
N ARG A 28 0.88 5.99 2.19
CA ARG A 28 2.12 6.75 2.37
C ARG A 28 3.34 5.97 1.86
N LEU A 29 3.44 4.68 2.18
CA LEU A 29 4.52 3.83 1.70
C LEU A 29 4.50 3.70 0.17
N LEU A 30 3.33 3.48 -0.43
CA LEU A 30 3.19 3.42 -1.89
C LEU A 30 3.55 4.77 -2.56
N ALA A 31 3.17 5.90 -1.97
CA ALA A 31 3.54 7.23 -2.45
C ALA A 31 5.05 7.49 -2.35
N MET A 32 5.70 7.08 -1.24
CA MET A 32 7.15 7.19 -1.07
C MET A 32 7.93 6.31 -2.06
N GLU A 33 7.34 5.20 -2.51
CA GLU A 33 7.88 4.35 -3.58
C GLU A 33 7.62 4.90 -5.00
N GLY A 34 6.86 5.99 -5.14
CA GLY A 34 6.46 6.55 -6.43
C GLY A 34 5.40 5.70 -7.17
N THR A 35 4.75 4.77 -6.47
CA THR A 35 3.76 3.84 -7.05
C THR A 35 2.32 4.35 -6.98
N LEU A 36 2.04 5.29 -6.07
CA LEU A 36 0.75 5.95 -6.00
C LEU A 36 0.73 7.15 -6.95
N LEU A 37 0.16 6.95 -8.15
CA LEU A 37 -0.17 8.06 -9.05
C LEU A 37 -1.48 8.69 -8.55
N VAL A 38 -1.38 9.95 -8.13
CA VAL A 38 -2.52 10.87 -8.03
C VAL A 38 -2.93 11.35 -9.42
#